data_AF-A0A833E0R9-F1
#
_entry.id   AF-A0A833E0R9-F1
#
_cell.length_a   1.000
_cell.length_b   1.000
_cell.length_c   1.000
_cell.angle_alpha   90.00
_cell.angle_beta   90.00
_cell.angle_gamma   90.00
#
_symmetry.space_group_name_H-M   'P 1'
#
loop_
_entity.id
_entity.type
_entity.pdbx_description
1 polymer ?
#
loop_
_entity_poly.entity_id
_entity_poly.type
_entity_poly.pdbx_seq_one_letter_code
_entity_poly.pdbx_strand_id
1 'polypeptide(L)'
;MKKYYMYIVAIISFTEKESLASILVKLRSKNIDIVARDEEQRRVVVRIPTYELPYILEIVRNYAKSASFEFKASIRRKINIKELVKSKREVVIGYEDLGKVKLLVLKCATGCSYVEVRGRELLLKYCRHFSAQTTLPSQIPPVLCSYNYPIDNIIDVYEKARKCFENIVSVLGINSSCRV
;
A
#
# COMPACT_ATOMS: atom_id res chain seq x y z
N MET A 1 11.60 9.70 14.70
CA MET A 1 10.82 9.73 13.44
C MET A 1 10.70 8.30 12.89
N LYS A 2 9.48 7.81 12.61
CA LYS A 2 9.28 6.46 12.02
C LYS A 2 10.01 6.40 10.67
N LYS A 3 11.00 5.50 10.55
CA LYS A 3 11.85 5.37 9.34
C LYS A 3 11.10 4.71 8.18
N TYR A 4 9.98 4.05 8.48
CA TYR A 4 9.10 3.39 7.54
C TYR A 4 7.68 3.31 8.12
N TYR A 5 6.65 3.30 7.28
CA TYR A 5 5.27 3.10 7.71
C TYR A 5 4.42 2.46 6.60
N MET A 6 3.51 1.57 7.00
CA MET A 6 2.43 1.05 6.15
C MET A 6 1.16 1.85 6.41
N TYR A 7 0.35 1.99 5.37
CA TYR A 7 -0.96 2.63 5.45
C TYR A 7 -1.87 2.02 4.38
N ILE A 8 -3.17 2.30 4.48
CA ILE A 8 -4.16 1.83 3.53
C ILE A 8 -4.77 3.05 2.86
N VAL A 9 -4.95 3.01 1.55
CA VAL A 9 -5.82 3.94 0.84
C VAL A 9 -7.09 3.18 0.53
N ALA A 10 -8.24 3.66 1.00
CA ALA A 10 -9.52 3.05 0.67
C ALA A 10 -10.36 4.01 -0.16
N ILE A 11 -10.97 3.49 -1.22
CA ILE A 11 -11.99 4.15 -2.01
C ILE A 11 -13.31 3.46 -1.65
N ILE A 12 -14.20 4.18 -0.99
CA ILE A 12 -15.45 3.62 -0.46
C ILE A 12 -16.61 4.34 -1.11
N SER A 13 -17.50 3.58 -1.75
CA SER A 13 -18.77 4.08 -2.27
C SER A 13 -19.89 3.68 -1.32
N PHE A 14 -20.58 4.66 -0.74
CA PHE A 14 -21.57 4.44 0.32
C PHE A 14 -22.98 4.25 -0.24
N THR A 15 -23.78 3.44 0.45
CA THR A 15 -25.23 3.36 0.26
C THR A 15 -25.93 4.61 0.79
N GLU A 16 -27.22 4.76 0.52
CA GLU A 16 -28.05 5.86 1.03
C GLU A 16 -28.60 5.62 2.44
N LYS A 17 -28.26 4.49 3.08
CA LYS A 17 -28.77 4.10 4.40
C LYS A 17 -28.46 5.11 5.51
N GLU A 18 -27.40 5.91 5.36
CA GLU A 18 -27.00 6.94 6.31
C GLU A 18 -26.49 8.19 5.57
N SER A 19 -26.63 9.38 6.17
CA SER A 19 -26.12 10.61 5.55
C SER A 19 -24.60 10.54 5.37
N LEU A 20 -24.10 11.06 4.24
CA LEU A 20 -22.65 11.09 3.99
C LEU A 20 -21.94 11.93 5.05
N ALA A 21 -22.55 13.02 5.51
CA ALA A 21 -22.01 13.85 6.59
C ALA A 21 -21.77 13.05 7.88
N SER A 22 -22.74 12.23 8.31
CA SER A 22 -22.60 11.36 9.49
C SER A 22 -21.45 10.37 9.33
N ILE A 23 -21.30 9.77 8.14
CA ILE A 23 -20.21 8.85 7.83
C ILE A 23 -18.86 9.57 7.89
N LEU A 24 -18.75 10.78 7.34
CA LEU A 24 -17.52 11.57 7.40
C LEU A 24 -17.12 11.93 8.84
N VAL A 25 -18.10 12.20 9.72
CA VAL A 25 -17.84 12.41 11.16
C VAL A 25 -17.28 11.15 11.80
N LYS A 26 -17.88 9.97 11.53
CA LYS A 26 -17.36 8.68 12.01
C LYS A 26 -15.90 8.47 11.56
N LEU A 27 -15.62 8.66 10.27
CA LEU A 27 -14.27 8.53 9.73
C LEU A 27 -13.26 9.47 10.42
N ARG A 28 -13.62 10.75 10.61
CA ARG A 28 -12.76 11.75 11.27
C ARG A 28 -12.58 11.52 12.76
N SER A 29 -13.44 10.73 13.41
CA SER A 29 -13.31 10.43 14.84
C SER A 29 -12.10 9.54 15.16
N LYS A 30 -11.46 8.98 14.14
CA LYS A 30 -10.20 8.23 14.21
C LYS A 30 -9.10 9.00 13.46
N ASN A 31 -7.86 8.55 13.59
CA ASN A 31 -6.71 9.08 12.82
C ASN A 31 -6.78 8.71 11.32
N ILE A 32 -7.94 8.89 10.68
CA ILE A 32 -8.20 8.59 9.27
C ILE A 32 -8.29 9.90 8.51
N ASP A 33 -7.42 10.08 7.54
CA ASP A 33 -7.42 11.28 6.71
C ASP A 33 -8.38 11.11 5.53
N ILE A 34 -9.29 12.07 5.35
CA ILE A 34 -10.12 12.12 4.13
C ILE A 34 -9.32 12.86 3.06
N VAL A 35 -8.97 12.16 1.99
CA VAL A 35 -8.15 12.67 0.89
C VAL A 35 -9.01 13.35 -0.17
N ALA A 36 -10.16 12.74 -0.50
CA ALA A 36 -11.10 13.28 -1.47
C ALA A 36 -12.52 12.78 -1.15
N ARG A 37 -13.52 13.54 -1.60
CA ARG A 37 -14.93 13.18 -1.50
C ARG A 37 -15.69 13.64 -2.74
N ASP A 38 -16.72 12.89 -3.07
CA ASP A 38 -17.63 13.11 -4.17
C ASP A 38 -19.04 12.85 -3.64
N GLU A 39 -19.81 13.92 -3.46
CA GLU A 39 -21.12 13.85 -2.79
C GLU A 39 -22.18 13.24 -3.70
N GLU A 40 -22.13 13.53 -5.01
CA GLU A 40 -23.03 12.97 -6.01
C GLU A 40 -22.88 11.46 -6.12
N GLN A 41 -21.63 10.97 -6.21
CA GLN A 41 -21.34 9.53 -6.26
C GLN A 41 -21.30 8.88 -4.88
N ARG A 42 -21.51 9.65 -3.81
CA ARG A 42 -21.39 9.23 -2.40
C ARG A 42 -20.11 8.44 -2.14
N ARG A 43 -19.01 8.90 -2.73
CA ARG A 43 -17.71 8.22 -2.74
C ARG A 43 -16.69 9.02 -1.95
N VAL A 44 -15.90 8.31 -1.14
CA VAL A 44 -14.84 8.91 -0.32
C VAL A 44 -13.53 8.16 -0.54
N VAL A 45 -12.45 8.91 -0.68
CA VAL A 45 -11.08 8.39 -0.66
C VAL A 45 -10.47 8.74 0.69
N VAL A 46 -10.06 7.73 1.43
CA VAL A 46 -9.46 7.88 2.76
C VAL A 46 -8.07 7.26 2.82
N ARG A 47 -7.23 7.83 3.67
CA ARG A 47 -5.95 7.27 4.08
C ARG A 47 -6.05 6.82 5.54
N ILE A 48 -5.74 5.55 5.77
CA ILE A 48 -6.06 4.85 7.01
C ILE A 48 -4.76 4.25 7.57
N PRO A 49 -4.42 4.48 8.84
CA PRO A 49 -3.40 3.71 9.52
C PRO A 49 -3.77 2.23 9.56
N THR A 50 -2.81 1.32 9.41
CA THR A 50 -3.11 -0.13 9.35
C THR A 50 -3.78 -0.67 10.62
N TYR A 51 -3.53 -0.06 11.79
CA TYR A 51 -4.17 -0.44 13.06
C TYR A 51 -5.67 -0.06 13.13
N GLU A 52 -6.16 0.85 12.28
CA GLU A 52 -7.58 1.21 12.16
C GLU A 52 -8.33 0.32 11.15
N LEU A 53 -7.67 -0.71 10.59
CA LEU A 53 -8.28 -1.63 9.65
C LEU A 53 -9.59 -2.28 10.17
N PRO A 54 -9.67 -2.73 11.44
CA PRO A 54 -10.93 -3.28 11.96
C PRO A 54 -12.08 -2.28 11.96
N TYR A 55 -11.79 -1.03 12.33
CA TYR A 55 -12.79 0.04 12.38
C TYR A 55 -13.32 0.40 10.99
N ILE A 56 -12.43 0.57 10.00
CA ILE A 56 -12.89 0.87 8.65
C ILE A 56 -13.69 -0.30 8.05
N LEU A 57 -13.33 -1.54 8.38
CA LEU A 57 -14.08 -2.71 7.92
C LEU A 57 -15.49 -2.74 8.46
N GLU A 58 -15.69 -2.33 9.71
CA GLU A 58 -17.02 -2.17 10.29
C GLU A 58 -17.84 -1.14 9.51
N ILE A 59 -17.26 0.04 9.23
CA ILE A 59 -17.91 1.07 8.40
C ILE A 59 -18.28 0.53 7.01
N VAL A 60 -17.35 -0.18 6.35
CA VAL A 60 -17.60 -0.72 5.02
C VAL A 60 -18.70 -1.77 5.03
N ARG A 61 -18.70 -2.70 5.98
CA ARG A 61 -19.73 -3.74 6.08
C ARG A 61 -21.13 -3.17 6.32
N ASN A 62 -21.23 -2.12 7.14
CA ASN A 62 -22.53 -1.57 7.53
C ASN A 62 -23.09 -0.59 6.50
N TYR A 63 -22.23 0.18 5.83
CA TYR A 63 -22.65 1.36 5.07
C TYR A 63 -22.21 1.37 3.60
N ALA A 64 -21.20 0.61 3.20
CA ALA A 64 -20.67 0.66 1.84
C ALA A 64 -21.47 -0.20 0.87
N LYS A 65 -21.65 0.32 -0.34
CA LYS A 65 -22.09 -0.44 -1.53
C LYS A 65 -20.91 -1.23 -2.10
N SER A 66 -19.75 -0.59 -2.17
CA SER A 66 -18.50 -1.21 -2.61
C SER A 66 -17.31 -0.47 -1.98
N ALA A 67 -16.18 -1.17 -1.87
CA ALA A 67 -14.95 -0.57 -1.41
C ALA A 67 -13.75 -1.25 -2.08
N SER A 68 -12.74 -0.46 -2.41
CA SER A 68 -11.42 -0.93 -2.83
C SER A 68 -10.38 -0.42 -1.86
N PHE A 69 -9.50 -1.31 -1.41
CA PHE A 69 -8.47 -1.00 -0.43
C PHE A 69 -7.10 -1.31 -1.03
N GLU A 70 -6.22 -0.34 -0.99
CA GLU A 70 -4.84 -0.42 -1.43
C GLU A 70 -3.92 -0.34 -0.22
N PHE A 71 -3.23 -1.43 0.11
CA PHE A 71 -2.17 -1.40 1.10
C PHE A 71 -0.96 -0.71 0.48
N LYS A 72 -0.35 0.24 1.17
CA LYS A 72 0.81 1.01 0.70
C LYS A 72 1.87 1.06 1.79
N ALA A 73 3.11 1.23 1.37
CA ALA A 73 4.22 1.41 2.30
C ALA A 73 5.24 2.40 1.74
N SER A 74 5.74 3.24 2.63
CA SER A 74 6.82 4.18 2.34
C SER A 74 7.94 4.01 3.36
N ILE A 75 9.18 4.05 2.88
CA ILE A 75 10.40 4.02 3.70
C ILE A 75 11.18 5.29 3.38
N ARG A 76 11.51 6.08 4.39
CA ARG A 76 12.29 7.31 4.23
C ARG A 76 13.75 7.04 4.57
N ARG A 77 14.50 6.50 3.60
CA ARG A 77 15.92 6.20 3.72
C ARG A 77 16.63 6.39 2.37
N LYS A 78 17.85 6.94 2.40
CA LYS A 78 18.74 6.92 1.23
C LYS A 78 19.31 5.51 1.07
N ILE A 79 19.18 4.93 -0.12
CA ILE A 79 19.73 3.62 -0.44
C ILE A 79 20.75 3.76 -1.57
N ASN A 80 21.90 3.13 -1.39
CA ASN A 80 22.88 2.95 -2.47
C ASN A 80 22.43 1.78 -3.35
N ILE A 81 21.70 2.09 -4.42
CA ILE A 81 21.11 1.05 -5.28
C ILE A 81 22.17 0.17 -5.92
N LYS A 82 23.29 0.75 -6.39
CA LYS A 82 24.39 -0.01 -7.02
C LYS A 82 24.96 -1.06 -6.07
N GLU A 83 25.13 -0.69 -4.81
CA GLU A 83 25.60 -1.60 -3.77
C GLU A 83 24.56 -2.66 -3.41
N LEU A 84 23.28 -2.28 -3.31
CA LEU A 84 22.19 -3.23 -3.07
C LEU A 84 22.11 -4.29 -4.19
N VAL A 85 22.13 -3.86 -5.45
CA VAL A 85 22.14 -4.76 -6.63
C VAL A 85 23.37 -5.68 -6.61
N LYS A 86 24.55 -5.17 -6.21
CA LYS A 86 25.77 -5.96 -6.14
C LYS A 86 25.75 -6.98 -5.00
N SER A 87 25.22 -6.59 -3.83
CA SER A 87 25.30 -7.37 -2.58
C SER A 87 24.11 -8.30 -2.33
N LYS A 88 22.99 -8.10 -3.02
CA LYS A 88 21.72 -8.85 -2.83
C LYS A 88 21.18 -9.41 -4.15
N ARG A 89 22.04 -10.01 -4.97
CA ARG A 89 21.68 -10.55 -6.31
C ARG A 89 20.62 -11.65 -6.26
N GLU A 90 20.53 -12.36 -5.15
CA GLU A 90 19.56 -13.42 -4.90
C GLU A 90 18.12 -12.89 -4.69
N VAL A 91 17.99 -11.61 -4.34
CA VAL A 91 16.70 -10.96 -4.11
C VAL A 91 16.39 -9.90 -5.15
N VAL A 92 17.40 -9.17 -5.63
CA VAL A 92 17.24 -8.15 -6.67
C VAL A 92 17.21 -8.81 -8.04
N ILE A 93 16.03 -8.95 -8.62
CA ILE A 93 15.83 -9.62 -9.90
C ILE A 93 15.75 -8.64 -11.09
N GLY A 94 15.67 -7.34 -10.81
CA GLY A 94 15.62 -6.32 -11.85
C GLY A 94 15.97 -4.92 -11.33
N TYR A 95 16.53 -4.10 -12.21
CA TYR A 95 16.85 -2.70 -11.95
C TYR A 95 16.62 -1.89 -13.23
N GLU A 96 15.96 -0.75 -13.09
CA GLU A 96 15.73 0.19 -14.17
C GLU A 96 15.99 1.62 -13.68
N ASP A 97 16.81 2.37 -14.41
CA ASP A 97 17.10 3.78 -14.12
C ASP A 97 16.27 4.68 -15.03
N LEU A 98 15.29 5.37 -14.44
CA LEU A 98 14.43 6.35 -15.11
C LEU A 98 14.82 7.78 -14.73
N GLY A 99 16.08 8.00 -14.35
CA GLY A 99 16.64 9.28 -13.95
C GLY A 99 16.29 9.66 -12.50
N LYS A 100 15.27 10.50 -12.31
CA LYS A 100 14.84 10.94 -10.96
C LYS A 100 14.16 9.82 -10.17
N VAL A 101 13.68 8.81 -10.88
CA VAL A 101 13.04 7.62 -10.34
C VAL A 101 13.90 6.42 -10.69
N LYS A 102 14.15 5.55 -9.72
CA LYS A 102 14.84 4.27 -9.96
C LYS A 102 13.94 3.15 -9.50
N LEU A 103 13.78 2.15 -10.33
CA LEU A 103 12.94 0.99 -10.04
C LEU A 103 13.82 -0.20 -9.73
N LEU A 104 13.52 -0.88 -8.62
CA LEU A 104 14.11 -2.14 -8.25
C LEU A 104 13.03 -3.19 -8.21
N VAL A 105 13.30 -4.37 -8.74
CA VAL A 105 12.42 -5.52 -8.61
C VAL A 105 13.04 -6.45 -7.57
N LEU A 106 12.35 -6.62 -6.45
CA LEU A 106 12.75 -7.48 -5.35
C LEU A 106 11.85 -8.70 -5.30
N LYS A 107 12.44 -9.88 -5.20
CA LYS A 107 11.72 -11.10 -4.84
C LYS A 107 11.28 -11.00 -3.37
N CYS A 108 10.02 -11.33 -3.07
CA CYS A 108 9.51 -11.45 -1.72
C CYS A 108 8.76 -12.77 -1.53
N ALA A 109 8.39 -13.12 -0.30
CA ALA A 109 7.80 -14.43 0.03
C ALA A 109 6.54 -14.76 -0.79
N THR A 110 5.82 -13.73 -1.24
CA THR A 110 4.55 -13.87 -1.96
C THR A 110 4.68 -13.67 -3.47
N GLY A 111 5.87 -13.34 -3.98
CA GLY A 111 6.09 -13.05 -5.40
C GLY A 111 7.20 -12.02 -5.63
N CYS A 112 6.89 -10.94 -6.35
CA CYS A 112 7.82 -9.85 -6.62
C CYS A 112 7.21 -8.50 -6.20
N SER A 113 8.05 -7.60 -5.68
CA SER A 113 7.70 -6.22 -5.37
C SER A 113 8.61 -5.27 -6.13
N TYR A 114 8.02 -4.21 -6.68
CA TYR A 114 8.73 -3.09 -7.23
C TYR A 114 8.98 -2.05 -6.12
N VAL A 115 10.23 -1.69 -5.94
CA VAL A 115 10.63 -0.60 -5.06
C VAL A 115 10.97 0.59 -5.93
N GLU A 116 10.15 1.63 -5.83
CA GLU A 116 10.40 2.90 -6.49
C GLU A 116 11.22 3.81 -5.56
N VAL A 117 12.43 4.11 -5.97
CA VAL A 117 13.37 4.97 -5.25
C VAL A 117 13.31 6.38 -5.82
N ARG A 118 12.85 7.32 -4.98
CA ARG A 118 12.79 8.77 -5.25
C ARG A 118 13.69 9.52 -4.28
N GLY A 119 14.97 9.64 -4.61
CA GLY A 119 15.95 10.31 -3.74
C GLY A 119 16.14 9.60 -2.39
N ARG A 120 15.48 10.08 -1.33
CA ARG A 120 15.48 9.48 0.02
C ARG A 120 14.19 8.76 0.38
N GLU A 121 13.23 8.71 -0.53
CA GLU A 121 11.97 8.01 -0.34
C GLU A 121 11.94 6.74 -1.18
N LEU A 122 11.40 5.68 -0.59
CA LEU A 122 11.20 4.40 -1.21
C LEU A 122 9.72 4.10 -1.12
N LEU A 123 9.06 4.00 -2.26
CA LEU A 123 7.66 3.63 -2.36
C LEU A 123 7.59 2.18 -2.81
N LEU A 124 6.84 1.38 -2.07
CA LEU A 124 6.69 -0.02 -2.39
C LEU A 124 5.43 -0.24 -3.22
N LYS A 125 5.62 -0.89 -4.36
CA LYS A 125 4.57 -1.42 -5.22
C LYS A 125 4.70 -2.92 -5.26
N TYR A 126 3.60 -3.63 -5.23
CA TYR A 126 3.55 -5.08 -5.36
C TYR A 126 2.66 -5.40 -6.54
N CYS A 127 3.17 -6.23 -7.43
CA CYS A 127 2.39 -6.73 -8.53
C CYS A 127 1.85 -8.10 -8.13
N ARG A 128 0.56 -8.16 -7.79
CA ARG A 128 -0.16 -9.41 -7.57
C ARG A 128 -0.28 -10.06 -8.95
N HIS A 129 0.66 -10.97 -9.24
CA HIS A 129 0.98 -11.58 -10.53
C HIS A 129 1.88 -10.77 -11.46
N PHE A 130 3.05 -11.34 -11.70
CA PHE A 130 3.98 -11.06 -12.81
C PHE A 130 3.35 -11.31 -14.22
N SER A 131 2.01 -11.39 -14.32
CA SER A 131 1.28 -11.62 -15.57
C SER A 131 0.92 -10.32 -16.30
N ALA A 132 1.11 -9.16 -15.70
CA ALA A 132 1.02 -7.87 -16.41
C ALA A 132 2.36 -7.57 -17.13
N GLN A 133 2.76 -8.43 -18.07
CA GLN A 133 3.96 -8.22 -18.91
C GLN A 133 3.86 -6.99 -19.84
N THR A 134 2.73 -6.26 -19.82
CA THR A 134 2.43 -5.16 -20.72
C THR A 134 2.47 -3.77 -20.08
N THR A 135 2.50 -3.65 -18.74
CA THR A 135 2.50 -2.34 -18.07
C THR A 135 3.86 -2.03 -17.46
N LEU A 136 4.45 -0.88 -17.82
CA LEU A 136 5.72 -0.45 -17.24
C LEU A 136 5.56 -0.27 -15.72
N PRO A 137 6.45 -0.82 -14.87
CA PRO A 137 6.31 -0.71 -13.42
C PRO A 137 6.34 0.73 -12.88
N SER A 138 6.88 1.68 -13.65
CA SER A 138 6.79 3.13 -13.40
C SER A 138 5.35 3.64 -13.45
N GLN A 139 4.51 3.06 -14.32
CA GLN A 139 3.12 3.44 -14.53
C GLN A 139 2.16 2.78 -13.53
N ILE A 140 2.61 1.72 -12.86
CA ILE A 140 1.80 1.05 -11.81
C ILE A 140 1.76 1.96 -10.56
N PRO A 141 0.58 2.21 -9.96
CA PRO A 141 0.50 2.94 -8.70
C PRO A 141 1.23 2.18 -7.58
N PRO A 142 1.81 2.89 -6.58
CA PRO A 142 2.53 2.23 -5.48
C PRO A 142 1.57 1.56 -4.51
N VAL A 143 1.15 0.35 -4.85
CA VAL A 143 0.18 -0.47 -4.10
C VAL A 143 0.82 -1.81 -3.79
N LEU A 144 0.98 -2.14 -2.51
CA LEU A 144 1.46 -3.43 -2.01
C LEU A 144 0.44 -4.56 -2.15
N CYS A 145 -0.84 -4.27 -2.18
CA CYS A 145 -1.90 -5.25 -2.36
C CYS A 145 -3.20 -4.49 -2.56
N SER A 146 -4.08 -4.98 -3.44
CA SER A 146 -5.45 -4.51 -3.53
C SER A 146 -6.42 -5.55 -2.98
N TYR A 147 -7.47 -5.06 -2.32
CA TYR A 147 -8.60 -5.82 -1.83
C TYR A 147 -9.87 -5.15 -2.34
N ASN A 148 -10.69 -5.91 -3.08
CA ASN A 148 -12.00 -5.43 -3.53
C ASN A 148 -13.09 -6.10 -2.70
N TYR A 149 -13.84 -5.31 -1.93
CA TYR A 149 -15.01 -5.79 -1.21
C TYR A 149 -16.20 -5.98 -2.16
N PRO A 150 -16.97 -7.08 -2.07
CA PRO A 150 -16.83 -8.21 -1.12
C PRO A 150 -16.06 -9.42 -1.66
N ILE A 151 -15.35 -9.28 -2.79
CA ILE A 151 -14.80 -10.39 -3.58
C ILE A 151 -13.62 -11.09 -2.88
N ASP A 152 -12.70 -10.33 -2.30
CA ASP A 152 -11.48 -10.88 -1.69
C ASP A 152 -11.66 -11.25 -0.20
N ASN A 153 -10.66 -11.94 0.39
CA ASN A 153 -10.49 -12.05 1.85
C ASN A 153 -9.43 -11.04 2.33
N ILE A 154 -9.83 -10.07 3.15
CA ILE A 154 -8.95 -8.95 3.54
C ILE A 154 -7.81 -9.37 4.46
N ILE A 155 -8.00 -10.43 5.27
CA ILE A 155 -6.96 -10.95 6.16
C ILE A 155 -5.82 -11.51 5.32
N ASP A 156 -6.14 -12.30 4.30
CA ASP A 156 -5.14 -12.87 3.40
C ASP A 156 -4.39 -11.79 2.62
N VAL A 157 -5.10 -10.73 2.19
CA VAL A 157 -4.51 -9.61 1.46
C VAL A 157 -3.56 -8.81 2.36
N TYR A 158 -3.99 -8.51 3.60
CA TYR A 158 -3.17 -7.81 4.59
C TYR A 158 -1.92 -8.61 4.96
N GLU A 159 -2.06 -9.90 5.25
CA GLU A 159 -0.93 -10.77 5.62
C GLU A 159 0.09 -10.90 4.47
N LYS A 160 -0.37 -10.99 3.22
CA LYS A 160 0.53 -10.96 2.06
C LYS A 160 1.29 -9.64 1.96
N ALA A 161 0.60 -8.51 2.12
CA ALA A 161 1.22 -7.19 2.11
C ALA A 161 2.26 -7.04 3.23
N ARG A 162 1.91 -7.47 4.45
CA ARG A 162 2.77 -7.42 5.64
C ARG A 162 4.04 -8.26 5.45
N LYS A 163 3.90 -9.53 5.05
CA LYS A 163 5.05 -10.43 4.82
C LYS A 163 5.98 -9.90 3.72
N CYS A 164 5.43 -9.40 2.61
CA CYS A 164 6.25 -8.83 1.55
C CYS A 164 6.99 -7.57 2.04
N PHE A 165 6.32 -6.72 2.81
CA PHE A 165 6.94 -5.54 3.41
C PHE A 165 8.09 -5.89 4.36
N GLU A 166 7.87 -6.83 5.28
CA GLU A 166 8.88 -7.30 6.24
C GLU A 166 10.12 -7.88 5.55
N ASN A 167 9.92 -8.66 4.49
CA ASN A 167 11.03 -9.18 3.68
C ASN A 167 11.85 -8.05 3.04
N ILE A 168 11.20 -7.03 2.49
CA ILE A 168 11.89 -5.90 1.87
C ILE A 168 12.67 -5.11 2.93
N VAL A 169 12.06 -4.81 4.07
CA VAL A 169 12.71 -4.12 5.20
C VAL A 169 13.96 -4.88 5.65
N SER A 170 13.88 -6.21 5.74
CA SER A 170 15.01 -7.09 6.05
C SER A 170 16.12 -7.03 4.99
N VAL A 171 15.78 -7.15 3.70
CA VAL A 171 16.72 -7.08 2.58
C VAL A 171 17.46 -5.75 2.53
N LEU A 172 16.76 -4.67 2.87
CA LEU A 172 17.33 -3.32 2.93
C LEU A 172 18.17 -3.06 4.19
N GLY A 173 18.34 -4.04 5.08
CA GLY A 173 19.11 -3.90 6.32
C GLY A 173 18.53 -2.83 7.24
N ILE A 174 17.20 -2.75 7.30
CA ILE A 174 16.49 -1.84 8.20
C ILE A 174 16.07 -2.68 9.41
N ASN A 175 16.75 -2.52 10.56
CA ASN A 175 16.36 -3.20 11.80
C ASN A 175 14.92 -2.84 12.15
N SER A 176 14.04 -3.83 12.09
CA SER A 176 12.60 -3.72 12.26
C SER A 176 12.23 -3.77 13.74
N SER A 177 12.27 -2.63 14.43
CA SER A 177 11.39 -2.47 15.58
C SER A 177 9.99 -2.10 15.06
N CYS A 178 9.27 -3.08 14.52
CA CYS A 178 7.84 -2.92 14.22
C CYS A 178 7.10 -2.75 15.54
N ARG A 179 6.91 -1.50 15.99
CA ARG A 179 5.82 -1.19 16.90
C ARG A 179 4.58 -1.01 16.04
N VAL A 180 3.79 -2.10 15.98
CA VAL A 180 2.39 -2.14 15.55
C VAL A 180 1.64 -1.03 16.25
#